data_AF-Q7X536-F1
#
_entry.id   AF-Q7X536-F1
#
_cell.length_a   1.000
_cell.length_b   1.000
_cell.length_c   1.000
_cell.angle_alpha   90.00
_cell.angle_beta   90.00
_cell.angle_gamma   90.00
#
_symmetry.space_group_name_H-M   'P 1'
#
loop_
_entity.id
_entity.type
_entity.pdbx_description
1 polymer ?
#
loop_
_entity_poly.entity_id
_entity_poly.type
_entity_poly.pdbx_seq_one_letter_code
_entity_poly.pdbx_strand_id
1 'polypeptide(L)'
;FVELETETTRKLVYQEEPAPTKKPIVFENIDVGYEDEKKLVIPEKARYAIVYTVQMSTETMKYGPTVLGSLTTSLSYTRLYTIYAQLHEFIRALGYHSYGATALNGFGIGPAFAVMAGLGELSRLNRIITPEYGPMVRVAVLTTDLPLAPTKPTNFGVMDFCKDCKTCAEMCPSKALSMDR
;
A
#
# COMPACT_ATOMS: atom_id res chain seq x y z
N PHE A 1 -5.59 9.76 -2.82
CA PHE A 1 -6.32 9.65 -1.54
C PHE A 1 -7.54 8.77 -1.72
N VAL A 2 -7.93 8.00 -0.71
CA VAL A 2 -9.09 7.09 -0.79
C VAL A 2 -10.01 7.36 0.38
N GLU A 3 -11.31 7.44 0.16
CA GLU A 3 -12.30 7.41 1.25
C GLU A 3 -12.62 5.96 1.61
N LEU A 4 -12.68 5.64 2.91
CA LEU A 4 -12.89 4.30 3.47
C LEU A 4 -14.37 4.01 3.70
N GLU A 5 -15.06 3.70 2.60
CA GLU A 5 -16.43 3.20 2.60
C GLU A 5 -16.49 1.78 3.19
N THR A 6 -17.42 1.56 4.11
CA THR A 6 -17.55 0.31 4.89
C THR A 6 -17.67 -0.93 3.99
N GLU A 7 -18.45 -0.84 2.91
CA GLU A 7 -18.75 -2.00 2.06
C GLU A 7 -17.72 -2.28 0.97
N THR A 8 -16.79 -1.35 0.72
CA THR A 8 -15.86 -1.43 -0.41
C THR A 8 -14.41 -1.23 0.06
N THR A 9 -13.91 0.00 0.10
CA THR A 9 -12.50 0.33 0.30
C THR A 9 -12.00 0.06 1.72
N ARG A 10 -12.87 0.08 2.73
CA ARG A 10 -12.47 -0.29 4.11
C ARG A 10 -12.01 -1.74 4.20
N LYS A 11 -12.55 -2.64 3.37
CA LYS A 11 -12.19 -4.06 3.33
C LYS A 11 -10.74 -4.30 2.86
N LEU A 12 -10.06 -3.26 2.36
CA LEU A 12 -8.64 -3.32 1.99
C LEU A 12 -7.71 -3.20 3.21
N VAL A 13 -8.20 -2.67 4.34
CA VAL A 13 -7.49 -2.71 5.63
C VAL A 13 -7.54 -4.15 6.13
N TYR A 14 -6.43 -4.63 6.68
CA TYR A 14 -6.39 -5.98 7.25
C TYR A 14 -7.30 -6.08 8.49
N GLN A 15 -7.85 -7.28 8.69
CA GLN A 15 -8.68 -7.58 9.86
C GLN A 15 -7.85 -7.76 11.13
N GLU A 16 -6.55 -8.04 10.97
CA GLU A 16 -5.61 -8.26 12.06
C GLU A 16 -4.20 -7.86 11.62
N GLU A 17 -3.33 -7.59 12.59
CA GLU A 17 -1.90 -7.43 12.34
C GLU A 17 -1.29 -8.70 11.74
N PRO A 18 -0.18 -8.58 10.99
CA PRO A 18 0.63 -9.73 10.62
C PRO A 18 1.17 -10.46 11.87
N ALA A 19 1.61 -11.71 11.67
CA ALA A 19 2.33 -12.44 12.70
C ALA A 19 3.57 -11.64 13.17
N PRO A 20 3.94 -11.71 14.46
CA PRO A 20 3.45 -12.67 15.45
C PRO A 20 2.25 -12.22 16.29
N THR A 21 1.90 -10.93 16.31
CA THR A 21 0.92 -10.40 17.28
C THR A 21 -0.52 -10.79 16.97
N LYS A 22 -0.90 -10.78 15.68
CA LYS A 22 -2.25 -11.16 15.23
C LYS A 22 -3.37 -10.40 15.95
N LYS A 23 -3.11 -9.18 16.44
CA LYS A 23 -4.15 -8.38 17.10
C LYS A 23 -5.19 -7.96 16.06
N PRO A 24 -6.49 -8.15 16.34
CA PRO A 24 -7.56 -7.59 15.53
C PRO A 24 -7.43 -6.08 15.36
N ILE A 25 -7.66 -5.61 14.13
CA ILE A 25 -7.80 -4.20 13.79
C ILE A 25 -9.30 -3.93 13.64
N VAL A 26 -9.85 -3.10 14.53
CA VAL A 26 -11.28 -2.82 14.59
C VAL A 26 -11.57 -1.34 14.41
N PHE A 27 -12.73 -1.04 13.83
CA PHE A 27 -13.24 0.32 13.71
C PHE A 27 -14.34 0.55 14.74
N GLU A 28 -14.20 1.59 15.56
CA GLU A 28 -15.17 1.92 16.62
C GLU A 28 -15.54 3.41 16.58
N ASN A 29 -16.76 3.74 16.99
CA ASN A 29 -17.23 5.12 17.08
C ASN A 29 -16.70 5.78 18.37
N ILE A 30 -15.42 6.17 18.33
CA ILE A 30 -14.68 6.80 19.43
C ILE A 30 -13.90 8.03 18.92
N ASP A 31 -13.45 8.89 19.83
CA ASP A 31 -12.74 10.11 19.44
C ASP A 31 -11.27 9.91 19.10
N VAL A 32 -10.57 9.02 19.81
CA VAL A 32 -9.15 8.80 19.60
C VAL A 32 -8.89 7.30 19.67
N GLY A 33 -8.25 6.76 18.63
CA GLY A 33 -7.84 5.37 18.56
C GLY A 33 -6.82 5.02 19.63
N TYR A 34 -6.77 3.74 19.99
CA TYR A 34 -5.86 3.21 20.99
C TYR A 34 -5.42 1.80 20.62
N GLU A 35 -4.38 1.34 21.29
CA GLU A 35 -3.90 -0.03 21.25
C GLU A 35 -3.87 -0.59 22.66
N ASP A 36 -4.34 -1.83 22.84
CA ASP A 36 -4.16 -2.60 24.06
C ASP A 36 -3.57 -4.00 23.74
N GLU A 37 -3.52 -4.88 24.74
CA GLU A 37 -3.01 -6.25 24.56
C GLU A 37 -3.88 -7.10 23.61
N LYS A 38 -5.14 -6.73 23.41
CA LYS A 38 -6.14 -7.53 22.69
C LYS A 38 -6.44 -7.01 21.30
N LYS A 39 -6.38 -5.71 21.04
CA LYS A 39 -6.81 -5.11 19.77
C LYS A 39 -6.17 -3.76 19.47
N LEU A 40 -6.24 -3.39 18.20
CA LEU A 40 -5.97 -2.05 17.68
C LEU A 40 -7.29 -1.41 17.26
N VAL A 41 -7.59 -0.24 17.79
CA VAL A 41 -8.84 0.45 17.51
C VAL A 41 -8.60 1.72 16.71
N ILE A 42 -9.23 1.79 15.54
CA ILE A 42 -9.23 2.95 14.65
C ILE A 42 -10.60 3.65 14.78
N PRO A 43 -10.66 4.96 15.03
CA PRO A 43 -11.92 5.70 15.02
C PRO A 43 -12.63 5.62 13.67
N GLU A 44 -13.95 5.50 13.65
CA GLU A 44 -14.73 5.55 12.40
C GLU A 44 -14.54 6.86 11.63
N LYS A 45 -14.24 7.96 12.33
CA LYS A 45 -13.94 9.25 11.72
C LYS A 45 -12.61 9.28 10.95
N ALA A 46 -11.71 8.31 11.18
CA ALA A 46 -10.45 8.17 10.44
C ALA A 46 -10.68 7.56 9.04
N ARG A 47 -11.56 8.21 8.28
CA ARG A 47 -12.17 7.68 7.06
C ARG A 47 -11.37 7.93 5.78
N TYR A 48 -10.24 8.64 5.84
CA TYR A 48 -9.43 8.93 4.66
C TYR A 48 -8.12 8.15 4.71
N ALA A 49 -7.77 7.48 3.63
CA ALA A 49 -6.47 6.85 3.45
C ALA A 49 -5.56 7.72 2.57
N ILE A 50 -4.37 8.00 3.10
CA ILE A 50 -3.25 8.57 2.35
C ILE A 50 -2.41 7.42 1.83
N VAL A 51 -2.23 7.42 0.51
CA VAL A 51 -1.48 6.40 -0.22
C VAL A 51 -0.39 7.10 -1.00
N TYR A 52 0.85 6.64 -0.89
CA TYR A 52 1.96 7.18 -1.64
C TYR A 52 2.93 6.08 -2.05
N THR A 53 3.76 6.39 -3.04
CA THR A 53 4.76 5.49 -3.59
C THR A 53 6.16 6.02 -3.37
N VAL A 54 7.11 5.10 -3.21
CA VAL A 54 8.56 5.38 -3.22
C VAL A 54 9.19 4.60 -4.35
N GLN A 55 9.86 5.30 -5.25
CA GLN A 55 10.56 4.69 -6.38
C GLN A 55 11.71 3.79 -5.89
N MET A 56 11.84 2.65 -6.54
CA MET A 56 12.96 1.73 -6.43
C MET A 56 13.99 2.03 -7.52
N SER A 57 15.27 1.74 -7.25
CA SER A 57 16.34 1.83 -8.23
C SER A 57 16.18 0.75 -9.31
N THR A 58 15.98 1.18 -10.55
CA THR A 58 15.94 0.32 -11.73
C THR A 58 17.29 -0.31 -12.01
N GLU A 59 18.39 0.39 -11.71
CA GLU A 59 19.74 -0.08 -11.99
C GLU A 59 20.10 -1.28 -11.13
N THR A 60 19.94 -1.16 -9.82
CA THR A 60 20.24 -2.29 -8.92
C THR A 60 19.28 -3.46 -9.12
N MET A 61 18.01 -3.21 -9.45
CA MET A 61 17.03 -4.30 -9.71
C MET A 61 17.44 -5.24 -10.84
N LYS A 62 18.19 -4.77 -11.86
CA LYS A 62 18.68 -5.60 -12.98
C LYS A 62 19.55 -6.77 -12.51
N TYR A 63 20.17 -6.64 -11.34
CA TYR A 63 21.01 -7.69 -10.75
C TYR A 63 20.20 -8.68 -9.90
N GLY A 64 18.87 -8.63 -9.90
CA GLY A 64 18.05 -9.66 -9.26
C GLY A 64 18.30 -11.04 -9.89
N PRO A 65 18.33 -12.14 -9.11
CA PRO A 65 18.00 -12.25 -7.67
C PRO A 65 19.22 -12.18 -6.74
N THR A 66 20.24 -11.36 -7.03
CA THR A 66 21.40 -11.20 -6.12
C THR A 66 21.05 -10.33 -4.90
N VAL A 67 21.96 -10.31 -3.91
CA VAL A 67 21.88 -9.40 -2.75
C VAL A 67 21.82 -7.93 -3.21
N LEU A 68 22.65 -7.56 -4.20
CA LEU A 68 22.66 -6.21 -4.77
C LEU A 68 21.28 -5.82 -5.35
N GLY A 69 20.63 -6.75 -6.05
CA GLY A 69 19.27 -6.55 -6.56
C GLY A 69 18.22 -6.40 -5.47
N SER A 70 18.42 -7.05 -4.32
CA SER A 70 17.51 -6.98 -3.18
C SER A 70 17.63 -5.65 -2.40
N LEU A 71 18.80 -4.99 -2.42
CA LEU A 71 19.06 -3.79 -1.62
C LEU A 71 18.12 -2.62 -1.96
N THR A 72 17.71 -2.46 -3.21
CA THR A 72 16.76 -1.39 -3.54
C THR A 72 15.41 -1.58 -2.86
N THR A 73 15.00 -2.81 -2.56
CA THR A 73 13.77 -3.05 -1.80
C THR A 73 13.92 -2.53 -0.38
N SER A 74 15.01 -2.91 0.30
CA SER A 74 15.27 -2.52 1.67
C SER A 74 15.39 -1.00 1.81
N LEU A 75 16.14 -0.34 0.93
CA LEU A 75 16.30 1.11 0.92
C LEU A 75 14.97 1.84 0.69
N SER A 76 14.13 1.36 -0.24
CA SER A 76 12.83 1.97 -0.47
C SER A 76 11.91 1.82 0.74
N TYR A 77 11.96 0.70 1.48
CA TYR A 77 11.20 0.58 2.73
C TYR A 77 11.72 1.53 3.82
N THR A 78 13.04 1.67 4.00
CA THR A 78 13.58 2.66 4.94
C THR A 78 13.06 4.06 4.63
N ARG A 79 13.16 4.50 3.37
CA ARG A 79 12.68 5.83 2.94
C ARG A 79 11.18 5.98 3.14
N LEU A 80 10.42 4.93 2.82
CA LEU A 80 8.98 4.88 3.03
C LEU A 80 8.63 5.09 4.51
N TYR A 81 9.25 4.37 5.44
CA TYR A 81 8.97 4.55 6.87
C TYR A 81 9.46 5.87 7.45
N THR A 82 10.51 6.47 6.89
CA THR A 82 10.90 7.85 7.24
C THR A 82 9.79 8.84 6.87
N ILE A 83 9.28 8.78 5.64
CA ILE A 83 8.16 9.62 5.18
C ILE A 83 6.92 9.34 6.03
N TYR A 84 6.66 8.07 6.32
CA TYR A 84 5.52 7.61 7.12
C TYR A 84 5.50 8.27 8.52
N ALA A 85 6.61 8.23 9.24
CA ALA A 85 6.74 8.84 10.56
C ALA A 85 6.59 10.37 10.50
N GLN A 86 7.23 11.01 9.50
CA GLN A 86 7.12 12.46 9.30
C GLN A 86 5.68 12.88 8.98
N LEU A 87 4.95 12.08 8.21
CA LEU A 87 3.57 12.35 7.84
C LEU A 87 2.62 12.22 9.03
N HIS A 88 2.83 11.24 9.92
CA HIS A 88 2.09 11.15 11.19
C HIS A 88 2.24 12.41 12.03
N GLU A 89 3.48 12.90 12.20
CA GLU A 89 3.77 14.10 12.97
C GLU A 89 3.21 15.37 12.33
N PHE A 90 3.26 15.45 11.00
CA PHE A 90 2.66 16.55 10.26
C PHE A 90 1.14 16.61 10.47
N ILE A 91 0.44 15.48 10.33
CA ILE A 91 -1.02 15.39 10.55
C ILE A 91 -1.36 15.75 12.00
N ARG A 92 -0.57 15.27 12.96
CA ARG A 92 -0.72 15.60 14.39
C ARG A 92 -0.58 17.10 14.65
N ALA A 93 0.40 17.75 14.02
CA ALA A 93 0.61 19.19 14.14
C ALA A 93 -0.55 20.03 13.56
N LEU A 94 -1.30 19.48 12.60
CA LEU A 94 -2.52 20.09 12.07
C LEU A 94 -3.75 19.91 12.99
N GLY A 95 -3.62 19.18 14.10
CA GLY A 95 -4.73 18.91 15.03
C GLY A 95 -5.58 17.68 14.67
N TYR A 96 -5.08 16.82 13.78
CA TYR A 96 -5.75 15.60 13.33
C TYR A 96 -4.99 14.35 13.80
N HIS A 97 -5.64 13.20 13.75
CA HIS A 97 -5.05 11.91 14.06
C HIS A 97 -4.82 11.08 12.80
N SER A 98 -3.83 10.20 12.87
CA SER A 98 -3.54 9.24 11.82
C SER A 98 -3.14 7.90 12.40
N TYR A 99 -3.48 6.82 11.69
CA TYR A 99 -3.33 5.43 12.11
C TYR A 99 -2.76 4.62 10.97
N GLY A 100 -1.99 3.58 11.27
CA GLY A 100 -1.63 2.63 10.24
C GLY A 100 -0.68 1.55 10.72
N ALA A 101 0.27 1.15 9.88
CA ALA A 101 1.06 -0.05 10.08
C ALA A 101 1.99 0.04 11.30
N THR A 102 1.82 -0.88 12.25
CA THR A 102 2.72 -1.19 13.37
C THR A 102 3.88 -2.10 12.97
N ALA A 103 3.73 -2.81 11.84
CA ALA A 103 4.71 -3.70 11.26
C ALA A 103 4.88 -3.47 9.75
N LEU A 104 5.97 -3.98 9.18
CA LEU A 104 6.27 -3.86 7.76
C LEU A 104 5.13 -4.44 6.90
N ASN A 105 4.50 -3.61 6.06
CA ASN A 105 3.33 -3.96 5.24
C ASN A 105 2.13 -4.52 6.04
N GLY A 106 2.01 -4.16 7.33
CA GLY A 106 1.07 -4.79 8.25
C GLY A 106 -0.33 -4.18 8.33
N PHE A 107 -0.68 -3.22 7.46
CA PHE A 107 -1.92 -2.46 7.62
C PHE A 107 -3.03 -2.82 6.62
N GLY A 108 -2.67 -3.10 5.37
CA GLY A 108 -3.67 -3.34 4.33
C GLY A 108 -3.04 -3.69 2.98
N ILE A 109 -3.91 -3.94 2.01
CA ILE A 109 -3.53 -4.35 0.65
C ILE A 109 -3.02 -3.13 -0.13
N GLY A 110 -1.73 -2.79 0.05
CA GLY A 110 -1.08 -1.63 -0.56
C GLY A 110 -1.36 -1.47 -2.07
N PRO A 111 -1.20 -2.51 -2.91
CA PRO A 111 -1.52 -2.41 -4.33
C PRO A 111 -2.97 -1.99 -4.62
N ALA A 112 -3.94 -2.54 -3.89
CA ALA A 112 -5.35 -2.18 -4.08
C ALA A 112 -5.60 -0.73 -3.67
N PHE A 113 -5.02 -0.28 -2.54
CA PHE A 113 -5.08 1.12 -2.13
C PHE A 113 -4.45 2.07 -3.15
N ALA A 114 -3.33 1.70 -3.77
CA ALA A 114 -2.71 2.51 -4.81
C ALA A 114 -3.58 2.63 -6.07
N VAL A 115 -4.26 1.55 -6.48
CA VAL A 115 -5.26 1.60 -7.56
C VAL A 115 -6.41 2.53 -7.20
N MET A 116 -7.00 2.37 -6.01
CA MET A 116 -8.09 3.23 -5.54
C MET A 116 -7.66 4.69 -5.42
N ALA A 117 -6.40 4.95 -5.08
CA ALA A 117 -5.81 6.27 -5.01
C ALA A 117 -5.39 6.85 -6.37
N GLY A 118 -5.62 6.14 -7.48
CA GLY A 118 -5.27 6.62 -8.82
C GLY A 118 -3.78 6.67 -9.12
N LEU A 119 -2.94 6.00 -8.33
CA LEU A 119 -1.48 6.01 -8.51
C LEU A 119 -1.03 5.10 -9.65
N GLY A 120 -1.88 4.16 -10.07
CA GLY A 120 -1.54 3.18 -11.09
C GLY A 120 -2.64 2.14 -11.28
N GLU A 121 -2.33 1.14 -12.12
CA GLU A 121 -3.21 0.00 -12.38
C GLU A 121 -2.56 -1.30 -11.89
N LEU A 122 -3.39 -2.28 -11.51
CA LEU A 122 -2.92 -3.62 -11.21
C LEU A 122 -2.40 -4.28 -12.50
N SER A 123 -1.44 -5.20 -12.36
CA SER A 123 -0.83 -5.90 -13.49
C SER A 123 -0.72 -7.41 -13.24
N ARG A 124 -0.43 -8.18 -14.28
CA ARG A 124 -0.14 -9.64 -14.19
C ARG A 124 0.96 -9.98 -13.19
N LEU A 125 1.89 -9.05 -12.94
CA LEU A 125 2.97 -9.21 -11.95
C LEU A 125 2.45 -9.20 -10.49
N ASN A 126 1.14 -9.05 -10.27
CA ASN A 126 0.52 -8.80 -8.96
C ASN A 126 1.13 -7.57 -8.25
N ARG A 127 1.53 -6.59 -9.06
CA ARG A 127 2.06 -5.30 -8.64
C ARG A 127 1.29 -4.19 -9.34
N ILE A 128 1.25 -3.03 -8.70
CA ILE A 128 0.79 -1.84 -9.40
C ILE A 128 1.86 -1.38 -10.38
N ILE A 129 1.42 -0.94 -11.55
CA ILE A 129 2.22 -0.22 -12.53
C ILE A 129 1.80 1.24 -12.45
N THR A 130 2.75 2.13 -12.19
CA THR A 130 2.56 3.58 -12.27
C THR A 130 2.94 4.07 -13.67
N PRO A 131 2.32 5.14 -14.20
CA PRO A 131 2.71 5.72 -15.48
C PRO A 131 4.19 6.14 -15.53
N GLU A 132 4.71 6.74 -14.46
CA GLU A 132 6.04 7.35 -14.42
C GLU A 132 7.17 6.34 -14.16
N TYR A 133 6.90 5.32 -13.34
CA TYR A 133 7.95 4.42 -12.82
C TYR A 133 7.66 2.95 -13.08
N GLY A 134 6.59 2.62 -13.80
CA GLY A 134 6.18 1.24 -14.04
C GLY A 134 5.95 0.49 -12.71
N PRO A 135 6.35 -0.80 -12.61
CA PRO A 135 6.20 -1.58 -11.39
C PRO A 135 7.28 -1.29 -10.32
N MET A 136 8.18 -0.33 -10.55
CA MET A 136 9.38 -0.09 -9.74
C MET A 136 9.11 0.86 -8.57
N VAL A 137 8.05 0.58 -7.81
CA VAL A 137 7.68 1.36 -6.64
C VAL A 137 7.31 0.46 -5.45
N ARG A 138 7.40 1.03 -4.25
CA ARG A 138 6.81 0.51 -3.01
C ARG A 138 5.66 1.41 -2.61
N VAL A 139 4.62 0.84 -2.00
CA VAL A 139 3.40 1.55 -1.60
C VAL A 139 3.33 1.58 -0.08
N ALA A 140 2.95 2.73 0.47
CA ALA A 140 2.56 2.88 1.87
C ALA A 140 1.12 3.36 1.98
N VAL A 141 0.47 3.03 3.09
CA VAL A 141 -0.89 3.45 3.40
C VAL A 141 -0.98 3.81 4.88
N LEU A 142 -1.60 4.94 5.19
CA LEU A 142 -2.11 5.27 6.52
C LEU A 142 -3.52 5.84 6.40
N THR A 143 -4.28 5.80 7.49
CA THR A 143 -5.59 6.43 7.60
C THR A 143 -5.53 7.66 8.50
N THR A 144 -6.50 8.56 8.34
CA THR A 144 -6.56 9.81 9.09
C THR A 144 -7.99 10.34 9.14
N ASP A 145 -8.29 11.13 10.17
CA ASP A 145 -9.50 11.93 10.30
C ASP A 145 -9.37 13.33 9.65
N LEU A 146 -8.19 13.67 9.10
CA LEU A 146 -7.97 14.85 8.28
C LEU A 146 -8.86 14.77 7.02
N PRO A 147 -9.76 15.74 6.78
CA PRO A 147 -10.58 15.77 5.57
C PRO A 147 -9.73 15.91 4.31
N LEU A 148 -9.85 14.95 3.39
CA LEU A 148 -9.13 14.93 2.13
C LEU A 148 -10.10 14.76 0.96
N ALA A 149 -9.78 15.37 -0.18
CA ALA A 149 -10.52 15.13 -1.42
C ALA A 149 -10.08 13.78 -2.03
N PRO A 150 -10.97 12.76 -2.13
CA PRO A 150 -10.61 11.48 -2.71
C PRO A 150 -10.23 11.62 -4.19
N THR A 151 -9.22 10.87 -4.59
CA THR A 151 -8.81 10.75 -6.00
C THR A 151 -9.56 9.59 -6.64
N LYS A 152 -9.57 9.53 -7.97
CA LYS A 152 -10.21 8.44 -8.72
C LYS A 152 -9.16 7.46 -9.25
N PRO A 153 -9.48 6.17 -9.39
CA PRO A 153 -8.67 5.23 -10.14
C PRO A 153 -8.34 5.74 -11.54
N THR A 154 -7.17 5.38 -12.04
CA THR A 154 -6.74 5.67 -13.41
C THR A 154 -6.91 4.44 -14.29
N ASN A 155 -7.07 4.64 -15.60
CA ASN A 155 -7.04 3.56 -16.59
C ASN A 155 -6.17 4.00 -17.76
N PHE A 156 -5.03 3.33 -17.94
CA PHE A 156 -4.12 3.53 -19.05
C PHE A 156 -3.77 2.20 -19.74
N GLY A 157 -4.63 1.20 -19.59
CA GLY A 157 -4.59 -0.04 -20.37
C GLY A 157 -3.57 -1.07 -19.90
N VAL A 158 -3.09 -1.03 -18.66
CA VAL A 158 -2.08 -1.99 -18.16
C VAL A 158 -2.56 -3.43 -18.26
N MET A 159 -3.79 -3.71 -17.83
CA MET A 159 -4.30 -5.08 -17.87
C MET A 159 -4.56 -5.54 -19.29
N ASP A 160 -4.99 -4.66 -20.19
CA ASP A 160 -5.16 -5.00 -21.60
C ASP A 160 -3.82 -5.31 -22.27
N PHE A 161 -2.78 -4.56 -21.96
CA PHE A 161 -1.41 -4.88 -22.38
C PHE A 161 -0.93 -6.22 -21.79
N CYS A 162 -1.21 -6.46 -20.51
CA CYS A 162 -0.79 -7.68 -19.80
C CYS A 162 -1.43 -8.97 -20.37
N LYS A 163 -2.62 -8.88 -20.99
CA LYS A 163 -3.31 -10.03 -21.62
C LYS A 163 -2.47 -10.68 -22.70
N ASP A 164 -1.75 -9.88 -23.47
CA ASP A 164 -0.97 -10.34 -24.63
C ASP A 164 0.54 -10.40 -24.35
N CYS A 165 1.08 -9.50 -23.51
CA CYS A 165 2.52 -9.43 -23.24
C CYS A 165 3.12 -10.67 -22.55
N LYS A 166 2.55 -11.09 -21.41
CA LYS A 166 2.92 -12.29 -20.61
C LYS A 166 4.39 -12.47 -20.20
N THR A 167 5.29 -11.54 -20.54
CA THR A 167 6.75 -11.67 -20.32
C THR A 167 7.10 -11.98 -18.87
N CYS A 168 6.43 -11.36 -17.90
CA CYS A 168 6.70 -11.63 -16.49
C CYS A 168 6.37 -13.08 -16.09
N ALA A 169 5.33 -13.67 -16.65
CA ALA A 169 4.93 -15.03 -16.36
C ALA A 169 5.83 -16.06 -17.05
N GLU A 170 6.25 -15.78 -18.29
CA GLU A 170 7.23 -16.59 -19.03
C GLU A 170 8.59 -16.65 -18.33
N MET A 171 9.05 -15.50 -17.82
CA MET A 171 10.36 -15.37 -17.18
C MET A 171 10.37 -15.79 -15.70
N CYS A 172 9.21 -16.09 -15.10
CA CYS A 172 9.12 -16.42 -13.68
C CYS A 172 9.78 -17.77 -13.38
N PRO A 173 10.88 -17.82 -12.61
CA PRO A 173 11.59 -19.09 -12.36
C PRO A 173 10.72 -20.13 -11.63
N SER A 174 9.80 -19.66 -10.77
CA SER A 174 8.88 -20.50 -10.01
C SER A 174 7.55 -20.78 -10.71
N LYS A 175 7.31 -20.21 -11.90
CA LYS A 175 6.04 -20.30 -12.64
C LYS A 175 4.80 -19.93 -11.80
N ALA A 176 4.96 -18.94 -10.91
CA ALA A 176 3.92 -18.55 -9.96
C ALA A 176 2.83 -17.63 -10.57
N LEU A 177 3.06 -17.08 -11.76
CA LEU A 177 2.15 -16.15 -12.41
C LEU A 177 1.29 -16.87 -13.44
N SER A 178 0.00 -16.57 -13.47
CA SER A 178 -0.92 -17.15 -14.47
C SER A 178 -0.53 -16.72 -15.89
N MET A 179 -0.71 -17.64 -16.82
CA MET A 179 -0.58 -17.43 -18.27
C MET A 179 -1.93 -17.13 -18.95
N ASP A 180 -3.03 -17.14 -18.19
CA ASP A 180 -4.38 -16.87 -18.70
C ASP A 180 -4.47 -15.46 -19.26
N ARG A 181 -5.34 -15.27 -20.24
CA ARG A 181 -5.52 -13.96 -20.86
C ARG A 181 -6.07 -12.96 -19.86
#